data_AF-A0A3M4LGP4-F1
#
_entry.id   AF-A0A3M4LGP4-F1
#
_cell.length_a   1.000
_cell.length_b   1.000
_cell.length_c   1.000
_cell.angle_alpha   90.00
_cell.angle_beta   90.00
_cell.angle_gamma   90.00
#
_symmetry.space_group_name_H-M   'P 1'
#
loop_
_entity.id
_entity.type
_entity.pdbx_description
1 polymer ?
#
loop_
_entity_poly.entity_id
_entity_poly.type
_entity_poly.pdbx_seq_one_letter_code
_entity_poly.pdbx_strand_id
1 'polypeptide(L)'
;MLRGRKRDPERDAAILNAAIDVLAESGYDGMTMDMVASRAKAGKATVYRRWSSKAELILDAVSHLKRGQINLQSLPDTGTLRGDLLALFKPDSADEAERKMRVMAGLASVLLHNPQLAEAGNAAIVEPWAVVNRLLMVRSLERGEISASADIDAACQVLPSMAAYRALIQRRPFDLQFLTTMIDGVLLPALGKKL
;
A
#
# COMPACT_ATOMS: atom_id res chain seq x y z
N MET A 1 24.07 32.41 -18.24
CA MET A 1 24.36 31.57 -17.05
C MET A 1 23.22 31.83 -16.07
N LEU A 2 22.36 30.91 -15.66
CA LEU A 2 22.62 29.64 -14.97
C LEU A 2 21.63 28.55 -15.43
N ARG A 3 22.19 27.44 -15.91
CA ARG A 3 21.51 26.19 -16.22
C ARG A 3 20.92 25.66 -14.90
N GLY A 4 19.60 25.68 -14.76
CA GLY A 4 18.90 25.21 -13.56
C GLY A 4 19.42 23.82 -13.17
N ARG A 5 19.87 23.68 -11.91
CA ARG A 5 20.51 22.46 -11.39
C ARG A 5 19.63 21.26 -11.70
N LYS A 6 20.24 20.24 -12.33
CA LYS A 6 19.64 18.96 -12.73
C LYS A 6 18.80 18.41 -11.56
N ARG A 7 17.60 17.91 -11.89
CA ARG A 7 16.67 17.21 -10.99
C ARG A 7 17.45 16.29 -10.07
N ASP A 8 17.21 16.40 -8.76
CA ASP A 8 17.76 15.50 -7.76
C ASP A 8 16.61 14.61 -7.25
N PRO A 9 16.46 13.39 -7.79
CA PRO A 9 15.39 12.47 -7.42
C PRO A 9 15.47 12.03 -5.95
N GLU A 10 16.67 12.05 -5.35
CA GLU A 10 16.88 11.66 -3.95
C GLU A 10 16.28 12.69 -2.99
N ARG A 11 16.38 13.97 -3.35
CA ARG A 11 15.74 15.06 -2.60
C ARG A 11 14.22 15.00 -2.61
N ASP A 12 13.63 14.48 -3.67
CA ASP A 12 12.17 14.32 -3.75
C ASP A 12 11.72 13.16 -2.89
N ALA A 13 12.43 12.03 -2.94
CA ALA A 13 12.16 10.90 -2.05
C ALA A 13 12.20 11.30 -0.57
N ALA A 14 13.18 12.12 -0.15
CA ALA A 14 13.28 12.60 1.23
C ALA A 14 12.06 13.45 1.66
N ILE A 15 11.57 14.33 0.78
CA ILE A 15 10.40 15.17 1.07
C ILE A 15 9.11 14.33 1.09
N LEU A 16 8.97 13.38 0.17
CA LEU A 16 7.81 12.50 0.11
C LEU A 16 7.75 11.56 1.32
N ASN A 17 8.88 10.99 1.76
CA ASN A 17 8.95 10.21 2.99
C ASN A 17 8.61 11.04 4.22
N ALA A 18 9.13 12.27 4.31
CA ALA A 18 8.77 13.19 5.38
C ALA A 18 7.28 13.55 5.37
N ALA A 19 6.66 13.68 4.20
CA ALA A 19 5.23 13.93 4.09
C ALA A 19 4.40 12.76 4.63
N ILE A 20 4.79 11.53 4.33
CA ILE A 20 4.16 10.31 4.86
C ILE A 20 4.27 10.24 6.39
N ASP A 21 5.45 10.51 6.93
CA ASP A 21 5.67 10.45 8.38
C ASP A 21 4.88 11.55 9.11
N VAL A 22 4.87 12.78 8.59
CA VAL A 22 4.07 13.88 9.17
C VAL A 22 2.58 13.58 9.09
N LEU A 23 2.10 13.03 7.98
CA LEU A 23 0.71 12.61 7.83
C LEU A 23 0.33 11.51 8.83
N ALA A 24 1.23 10.55 9.04
CA ALA A 24 1.06 9.45 9.98
C ALA A 24 1.01 9.91 11.45
N GLU A 25 1.75 10.98 11.79
CA GLU A 25 1.81 11.53 13.15
C GLU A 25 0.67 12.52 13.45
N SER A 26 0.30 13.36 12.48
CA SER A 26 -0.57 14.53 12.72
C SER A 26 -1.95 14.41 12.06
N GLY A 27 -2.17 13.37 11.25
CA GLY A 27 -3.36 13.27 10.39
C GLY A 27 -3.40 14.35 9.31
N TYR A 28 -4.42 14.31 8.45
CA TYR A 28 -4.54 15.26 7.34
C TYR A 28 -4.67 16.72 7.83
N ASP A 29 -5.53 16.99 8.80
CA ASP A 29 -5.83 18.35 9.24
C ASP A 29 -4.67 19.00 10.01
N GLY A 30 -3.97 18.22 10.84
CA GLY A 30 -2.81 18.68 11.58
C GLY A 30 -1.55 18.84 10.72
N MET A 31 -1.50 18.21 9.54
CA MET A 31 -0.37 18.30 8.63
C MET A 31 -0.29 19.67 7.93
N THR A 32 0.92 20.25 7.93
CA THR A 32 1.27 21.45 7.15
C THR A 32 2.47 21.22 6.24
N MET A 33 2.55 21.96 5.13
CA MET A 33 3.71 21.93 4.21
C MET A 33 5.01 22.34 4.92
N ASP A 34 4.93 23.23 5.90
CA ASP A 34 6.06 23.69 6.69
C ASP A 34 6.62 22.60 7.62
N MET A 35 5.74 21.80 8.24
CA MET A 35 6.16 20.63 9.01
C MET A 35 6.93 19.63 8.15
N VAL A 36 6.45 19.38 6.93
CA VAL A 36 7.14 18.51 5.98
C VAL A 36 8.51 19.07 5.60
N ALA A 37 8.58 20.37 5.24
CA ALA A 37 9.84 21.02 4.90
C ALA A 37 10.86 20.88 6.04
N SER A 38 10.42 21.13 7.28
CA SER A 38 11.23 20.97 8.49
C SER A 38 11.71 19.53 8.67
N ARG A 39 10.81 18.54 8.57
CA ARG A 39 11.12 17.12 8.71
C ARG A 39 12.11 16.63 7.66
N ALA A 40 11.92 17.04 6.41
CA ALA A 40 12.79 16.70 5.29
C ALA A 40 14.14 17.45 5.31
N LYS A 41 14.33 18.38 6.26
CA LYS A 41 15.45 19.34 6.27
C LYS A 41 15.59 20.07 4.92
N ALA A 42 14.44 20.39 4.30
CA ALA A 42 14.34 21.07 3.03
C ALA A 42 13.89 22.52 3.23
N GLY A 43 14.38 23.43 2.40
CA GLY A 43 13.92 24.83 2.45
C GLY A 43 12.46 24.93 2.02
N LYS A 44 11.64 25.70 2.76
CA LYS A 44 10.20 25.91 2.46
C LYS A 44 9.95 26.24 0.99
N ALA A 45 10.69 27.21 0.43
CA ALA A 45 10.57 27.60 -0.97
C ALA A 45 10.82 26.44 -1.96
N THR A 46 11.62 25.43 -1.58
CA THR A 46 11.82 24.23 -2.41
C THR A 46 10.58 23.34 -2.41
N VAL A 47 9.94 23.15 -1.26
CA VAL A 47 8.72 22.34 -1.14
C VAL A 47 7.57 23.02 -1.87
N TYR A 48 7.30 24.30 -1.60
CA TYR A 48 6.22 25.07 -2.23
C TYR A 48 6.37 25.26 -3.75
N ARG A 49 7.61 25.27 -4.27
CA ARG A 49 7.83 25.32 -5.73
C ARG A 49 7.53 23.99 -6.41
N ARG A 50 7.67 22.88 -5.69
CA ARG A 50 7.50 21.51 -6.23
C ARG A 50 6.06 21.03 -6.12
N TRP A 51 5.40 21.33 -5.00
CA TRP A 51 4.00 21.00 -4.77
C TRP A 51 3.25 22.26 -4.43
N SER A 52 2.26 22.58 -5.27
CA SER A 52 1.43 23.77 -5.13
C SER A 52 0.44 23.66 -3.97
N SER A 53 0.16 22.44 -3.49
CA SER A 53 -0.76 22.18 -2.39
C SER A 53 -0.35 20.96 -1.54
N LYS A 54 -0.88 20.91 -0.31
CA LYS A 54 -0.77 19.74 0.58
C LYS A 54 -1.35 18.48 -0.06
N ALA A 55 -2.45 18.60 -0.79
CA ALA A 55 -3.09 17.49 -1.49
C ALA A 55 -2.19 16.90 -2.58
N GLU A 56 -1.58 17.76 -3.41
CA GLU A 56 -0.63 17.35 -4.46
C GLU A 56 0.59 16.63 -3.86
N LEU A 57 1.15 17.16 -2.76
CA LEU A 57 2.24 16.52 -2.04
C LEU A 57 1.86 15.12 -1.54
N ILE A 58 0.67 14.97 -0.96
CA ILE A 58 0.20 13.67 -0.44
C ILE A 58 0.01 12.67 -1.59
N LEU A 59 -0.56 13.09 -2.73
CA LEU A 59 -0.73 12.23 -3.90
C LEU A 59 0.60 11.66 -4.40
N ASP A 60 1.60 12.52 -4.52
CA ASP A 60 2.95 12.08 -4.92
C ASP A 60 3.59 11.19 -3.86
N ALA A 61 3.37 11.46 -2.57
CA ALA A 61 3.94 10.68 -1.50
C ALA A 61 3.31 9.27 -1.44
N VAL A 62 2.00 9.18 -1.61
CA VAL A 62 1.27 7.91 -1.76
C VAL A 62 1.74 7.14 -2.99
N SER A 63 1.93 7.83 -4.12
CA SER A 63 2.48 7.21 -5.34
C SER A 63 3.94 6.77 -5.18
N HIS A 64 4.70 7.43 -4.31
CA HIS A 64 6.07 7.03 -3.96
C HIS A 64 6.11 5.71 -3.17
N LEU A 65 5.18 5.49 -2.25
CA LEU A 65 5.05 4.22 -1.52
C LEU A 65 4.86 3.01 -2.44
N LYS A 66 4.16 3.18 -3.56
CA LYS A 66 3.90 2.12 -4.56
C LYS A 66 5.18 1.54 -5.17
N ARG A 67 6.20 2.39 -5.41
CA ARG A 67 7.38 2.01 -6.22
C ARG A 67 8.29 0.96 -5.58
N GLY A 68 8.14 0.67 -4.28
CA GLY A 68 9.00 -0.28 -3.57
C GLY A 68 8.33 -1.59 -3.13
N GLN A 69 7.01 -1.74 -3.29
CA GLN A 69 6.29 -2.83 -2.60
C GLN A 69 6.20 -4.14 -3.41
N ILE A 70 5.96 -4.06 -4.73
CA ILE A 70 5.60 -5.23 -5.54
C ILE A 70 6.37 -5.21 -6.87
N ASN A 71 7.10 -6.29 -7.14
CA ASN A 71 7.67 -6.55 -8.45
C ASN A 71 6.77 -7.53 -9.23
N LEU A 72 5.91 -6.99 -10.10
CA LEU A 72 5.00 -7.81 -10.92
C LEU A 72 5.72 -8.75 -11.88
N GLN A 73 7.00 -8.50 -12.20
CA GLN A 73 7.81 -9.36 -13.08
C GLN A 73 8.45 -10.53 -12.33
N SER A 74 8.32 -10.59 -11.01
CA SER A 74 8.94 -11.60 -10.16
C SER A 74 7.96 -12.05 -9.07
N LEU A 75 6.75 -12.43 -9.49
CA LEU A 75 5.78 -13.04 -8.59
C LEU A 75 6.22 -14.47 -8.23
N PRO A 76 5.99 -14.94 -6.99
CA PRO A 76 6.28 -16.32 -6.61
C PRO A 76 5.57 -17.31 -7.53
N ASP A 77 6.17 -18.48 -7.76
CA ASP A 77 5.53 -19.61 -8.46
C ASP A 77 5.94 -20.92 -7.79
N THR A 78 5.33 -21.16 -6.64
CA THR A 78 5.57 -22.33 -5.79
C THR A 78 4.81 -23.58 -6.27
N GLY A 79 3.99 -23.44 -7.31
CA GLY A 79 3.12 -24.50 -7.84
C GLY A 79 1.78 -24.64 -7.11
N THR A 80 1.49 -23.82 -6.09
CA THR A 80 0.17 -23.77 -5.45
C THR A 80 -0.26 -22.32 -5.16
N LEU A 81 -1.56 -22.01 -5.28
CA LEU A 81 -2.08 -20.69 -4.91
C LEU A 81 -1.72 -20.31 -3.46
N ARG A 82 -1.81 -21.28 -2.56
CA ARG A 82 -1.48 -21.10 -1.14
C ARG A 82 -0.02 -20.69 -0.95
N GLY A 83 0.89 -21.45 -1.56
CA GLY A 83 2.32 -21.16 -1.48
C GLY A 83 2.67 -19.82 -2.12
N ASP A 84 2.02 -19.49 -3.24
CA ASP A 84 2.24 -18.23 -3.94
C ASP A 84 1.84 -17.01 -3.07
N LEU A 85 0.67 -17.08 -2.44
CA LEU A 85 0.18 -16.03 -1.54
C LEU A 85 1.03 -15.90 -0.27
N LEU A 86 1.45 -17.02 0.32
CA LEU A 86 2.32 -17.01 1.50
C LEU A 86 3.73 -16.50 1.18
N ALA A 87 4.27 -16.81 -0.01
CA ALA A 87 5.58 -16.36 -0.45
C ALA A 87 5.66 -14.85 -0.71
N LEU A 88 4.52 -14.18 -0.88
CA LEU A 88 4.46 -12.71 -0.93
C LEU A 88 4.62 -12.07 0.45
N PHE A 89 4.38 -12.81 1.53
CA PHE A 89 4.50 -12.28 2.88
C PHE A 89 5.97 -12.00 3.21
N LYS A 90 6.24 -10.74 3.55
CA LYS A 90 7.53 -10.32 4.10
C LYS A 90 7.31 -9.96 5.55
N PRO A 91 7.94 -10.66 6.51
CA PRO A 91 7.83 -10.30 7.91
C PRO A 91 8.43 -8.91 8.11
N ASP A 92 7.63 -8.03 8.72
CA ASP A 92 8.07 -6.71 9.14
C ASP A 92 8.64 -6.79 10.57
N SER A 93 9.60 -5.94 10.88
CA SER A 93 9.91 -5.63 12.28
C SER A 93 8.70 -4.95 12.97
N ALA A 94 8.65 -4.99 14.30
CA ALA A 94 7.56 -4.34 15.06
C ALA A 94 7.44 -2.84 14.71
N ASP A 95 8.57 -2.15 14.58
CA ASP A 95 8.63 -0.73 14.23
C ASP A 95 8.13 -0.46 12.80
N GLU A 96 8.47 -1.33 11.84
CA GLU A 96 7.98 -1.23 10.46
C GLU A 96 6.47 -1.48 10.37
N ALA A 97 5.97 -2.49 11.09
CA ALA A 97 4.54 -2.80 11.15
C ALA A 97 3.76 -1.64 11.76
N GLU A 98 4.24 -1.07 12.86
CA GLU A 98 3.64 0.08 13.52
C GLU A 98 3.68 1.32 12.62
N ARG A 99 4.81 1.57 11.94
CA ARG A 99 4.93 2.65 10.96
C ARG A 99 3.92 2.50 9.83
N LYS A 100 3.83 1.31 9.21
CA LYS A 100 2.84 1.04 8.15
C LYS A 100 1.41 1.27 8.65
N MET A 101 1.09 0.86 9.87
CA MET A 101 -0.22 1.09 10.48
C MET A 101 -0.53 2.59 10.62
N ARG A 102 0.40 3.39 11.14
CA ARG A 102 0.21 4.85 11.25
C ARG A 102 0.06 5.52 9.88
N VAL A 103 0.84 5.09 8.89
CA VAL A 103 0.72 5.58 7.51
C VAL A 103 -0.67 5.27 6.94
N MET A 104 -1.15 4.04 7.10
CA MET A 104 -2.49 3.65 6.67
C MET A 104 -3.57 4.47 7.37
N ALA A 105 -3.44 4.71 8.68
CA ALA A 105 -4.40 5.52 9.44
C ALA A 105 -4.39 6.98 9.00
N GLY A 106 -3.21 7.56 8.79
CA GLY A 106 -3.05 8.90 8.24
C GLY A 106 -3.70 9.02 6.87
N LEU A 107 -3.49 8.05 5.99
CA LEU A 107 -4.10 8.01 4.66
C LEU A 107 -5.62 7.86 4.72
N ALA A 108 -6.15 6.97 5.56
CA ALA A 108 -7.58 6.82 5.77
C ALA A 108 -8.25 8.13 6.22
N SER A 109 -7.57 8.94 7.05
CA SER A 109 -8.06 10.27 7.44
C SER A 109 -8.20 11.21 6.24
N VAL A 110 -7.33 11.11 5.23
CA VAL A 110 -7.41 11.91 4.00
C VAL A 110 -8.61 11.49 3.16
N LEU A 111 -8.84 10.18 2.99
CA LEU A 111 -9.87 9.65 2.08
C LEU A 111 -11.29 10.04 2.52
N LEU A 112 -11.51 10.21 3.84
CA LEU A 112 -12.81 10.61 4.40
C LEU A 112 -13.20 12.06 4.04
N HIS A 113 -12.22 12.93 3.77
CA HIS A 113 -12.47 14.36 3.58
C HIS A 113 -12.25 14.84 2.14
N ASN A 114 -11.69 14.01 1.26
CA ASN A 114 -11.41 14.40 -0.11
C ASN A 114 -11.56 13.21 -1.10
N PRO A 115 -12.66 13.15 -1.88
CA PRO A 115 -12.91 12.06 -2.83
C PRO A 115 -11.82 11.85 -3.88
N GLN A 116 -11.16 12.91 -4.35
CA GLN A 116 -10.08 12.80 -5.33
C GLN A 116 -8.83 12.13 -4.73
N LEU A 117 -8.57 12.38 -3.45
CA LEU A 117 -7.51 11.69 -2.71
C LEU A 117 -7.92 10.25 -2.35
N ALA A 118 -9.21 9.98 -2.18
CA ALA A 118 -9.76 8.64 -1.96
C ALA A 118 -9.43 7.69 -3.11
N GLU A 119 -9.71 8.10 -4.35
CA GLU A 119 -9.43 7.31 -5.55
C GLU A 119 -7.93 7.04 -5.72
N ALA A 120 -7.11 8.09 -5.56
CA ALA A 120 -5.66 7.95 -5.69
C ALA A 120 -5.05 7.07 -4.58
N GLY A 121 -5.56 7.19 -3.34
CA GLY A 121 -5.18 6.32 -2.23
C GLY A 121 -5.52 4.86 -2.51
N ASN A 122 -6.74 4.58 -2.98
CA ASN A 122 -7.15 3.24 -3.36
C ASN A 122 -6.25 2.66 -4.46
N ALA A 123 -6.02 3.43 -5.54
CA ALA A 123 -5.20 3.03 -6.69
C ALA A 123 -3.71 2.80 -6.35
N ALA A 124 -3.22 3.44 -5.28
CA ALA A 124 -1.82 3.33 -4.88
C ALA A 124 -1.57 2.28 -3.80
N ILE A 125 -2.56 1.98 -2.97
CA ILE A 125 -2.39 1.14 -1.79
C ILE A 125 -3.10 -0.21 -1.95
N VAL A 126 -4.37 -0.20 -2.35
CA VAL A 126 -5.21 -1.41 -2.34
C VAL A 126 -5.13 -2.11 -3.70
N GLU A 127 -5.33 -1.36 -4.78
CA GLU A 127 -5.38 -1.91 -6.15
C GLU A 127 -4.13 -2.70 -6.55
N PRO A 128 -2.88 -2.29 -6.20
CA PRO A 128 -1.70 -3.07 -6.55
C PRO A 128 -1.71 -4.48 -5.96
N TRP A 129 -2.21 -4.64 -4.72
CA TRP A 129 -2.32 -5.95 -4.08
C TRP A 129 -3.46 -6.77 -4.68
N ALA A 130 -4.59 -6.14 -5.01
CA ALA A 130 -5.68 -6.81 -5.73
C ALA A 130 -5.23 -7.33 -7.10
N VAL A 131 -4.43 -6.55 -7.84
CA VAL A 131 -3.83 -6.96 -9.13
C VAL A 131 -2.91 -8.16 -8.94
N VAL A 132 -2.04 -8.17 -7.93
CA VAL A 132 -1.18 -9.33 -7.65
C VAL A 132 -2.01 -10.56 -7.33
N ASN A 133 -2.97 -10.44 -6.42
CA ASN A 133 -3.84 -11.55 -6.03
C ASN A 133 -4.57 -12.11 -7.25
N ARG A 134 -5.10 -11.24 -8.11
CA ARG A 134 -5.75 -11.63 -9.37
C ARG A 134 -4.80 -12.41 -10.27
N LEU A 135 -3.57 -11.94 -10.49
CA LEU A 135 -2.58 -12.64 -11.32
C LEU A 135 -2.30 -14.05 -10.78
N LEU A 136 -2.12 -14.19 -9.47
CA LEU A 136 -1.91 -15.49 -8.83
C LEU A 136 -3.13 -16.42 -8.95
N MET A 137 -4.34 -15.88 -8.78
CA MET A 137 -5.59 -16.63 -8.88
C MET A 137 -5.86 -17.09 -10.32
N VAL A 138 -5.67 -16.23 -11.32
CA VAL A 138 -5.81 -16.59 -12.74
C VAL A 138 -4.86 -17.71 -13.11
N ARG A 139 -3.58 -17.61 -12.72
CA ARG A 139 -2.61 -18.69 -12.94
C ARG A 139 -3.03 -20.00 -12.23
N SER A 140 -3.63 -19.88 -11.05
CA SER A 140 -4.12 -21.06 -10.30
C SER A 140 -5.35 -21.70 -10.95
N LEU A 141 -6.18 -20.90 -11.64
CA LEU A 141 -7.28 -21.40 -12.46
C LEU A 141 -6.75 -22.19 -13.66
N GLU A 142 -5.73 -21.68 -14.35
CA GLU A 142 -5.08 -22.37 -15.48
C GLU A 142 -4.48 -23.73 -15.05
N ARG A 143 -4.00 -23.83 -13.80
CA ARG A 143 -3.54 -25.09 -13.18
C ARG A 143 -4.66 -26.03 -12.72
N GLY A 144 -5.91 -25.58 -12.72
CA GLY A 144 -7.05 -26.35 -12.20
C GLY A 144 -7.10 -26.44 -10.67
N GLU A 145 -6.40 -25.56 -9.94
CA GLU A 145 -6.42 -25.55 -8.47
C GLU A 145 -7.70 -24.95 -7.88
N ILE A 146 -8.40 -24.09 -8.63
CA ILE A 146 -9.60 -23.38 -8.18
C ILE A 146 -10.75 -23.62 -9.16
N SER A 147 -11.99 -23.40 -8.70
CA SER A 147 -13.18 -23.61 -9.53
C SER A 147 -13.21 -22.66 -10.73
N ALA A 148 -13.65 -23.17 -11.89
CA ALA A 148 -13.93 -22.34 -13.06
C ALA A 148 -15.10 -21.36 -12.85
N SER A 149 -15.94 -21.59 -11.83
CA SER A 149 -16.99 -20.67 -11.40
C SER A 149 -16.58 -19.74 -10.27
N ALA A 150 -15.30 -19.73 -9.87
CA ALA A 150 -14.83 -18.89 -8.78
C ALA A 150 -14.91 -17.40 -9.15
N ASP A 151 -15.43 -16.59 -8.23
CA ASP A 151 -15.44 -15.14 -8.36
C ASP A 151 -14.06 -14.56 -7.97
N ILE A 152 -13.16 -14.52 -8.95
CA ILE A 152 -11.80 -14.01 -8.78
C ILE A 152 -11.81 -12.51 -8.45
N ASP A 153 -12.79 -11.75 -8.95
CA ASP A 153 -12.91 -10.31 -8.72
C ASP A 153 -13.19 -10.01 -7.26
N ALA A 154 -14.13 -10.73 -6.65
CA ALA A 154 -14.42 -10.62 -5.24
C ALA A 154 -13.28 -11.18 -4.38
N ALA A 155 -12.73 -12.34 -4.75
CA ALA A 155 -11.70 -13.03 -3.98
C ALA A 155 -10.39 -12.22 -3.86
N CYS A 156 -9.98 -11.49 -4.92
CA CYS A 156 -8.71 -10.74 -4.90
C CYS A 156 -8.73 -9.57 -3.89
N GLN A 157 -9.91 -9.10 -3.50
CA GLN A 157 -10.11 -8.02 -2.53
C GLN A 157 -10.04 -8.49 -1.08
N VAL A 158 -10.27 -9.78 -0.79
CA VAL A 158 -10.41 -10.30 0.58
C VAL A 158 -9.19 -10.00 1.45
N LEU A 159 -7.98 -10.34 0.98
CA LEU A 159 -6.75 -10.14 1.75
C LEU A 159 -6.44 -8.65 2.01
N PRO A 160 -6.41 -7.75 1.01
CA PRO A 160 -6.15 -6.33 1.26
C PRO A 160 -7.24 -5.68 2.12
N SER A 161 -8.52 -6.05 1.97
CA SER A 161 -9.59 -5.54 2.83
C SER A 161 -9.41 -5.97 4.29
N MET A 162 -9.06 -7.24 4.54
CA MET A 162 -8.82 -7.75 5.90
C MET A 162 -7.55 -7.17 6.52
N ALA A 163 -6.51 -6.95 5.73
CA ALA A 163 -5.31 -6.25 6.18
C ALA A 163 -5.63 -4.81 6.60
N ALA A 164 -6.42 -4.08 5.79
CA ALA A 164 -6.86 -2.74 6.12
C ALA A 164 -7.72 -2.71 7.40
N TYR A 165 -8.71 -3.61 7.52
CA TYR A 165 -9.55 -3.71 8.72
C TYR A 165 -8.73 -4.01 9.99
N ARG A 166 -7.81 -4.97 9.91
CA ARG A 166 -6.95 -5.37 11.03
C ARG A 166 -6.03 -4.23 11.48
N ALA A 167 -5.47 -3.48 10.52
CA ALA A 167 -4.61 -2.34 10.82
C ALA A 167 -5.39 -1.13 11.35
N LEU A 168 -6.48 -0.74 10.70
CA LEU A 168 -7.19 0.52 10.97
C LEU A 168 -8.17 0.42 12.14
N ILE A 169 -8.91 -0.70 12.21
CA ILE A 169 -9.99 -0.88 13.20
C ILE A 169 -9.49 -1.67 14.40
N GLN A 170 -8.85 -2.83 14.16
CA GLN A 170 -8.39 -3.68 15.26
C GLN A 170 -7.06 -3.22 15.86
N ARG A 171 -6.30 -2.35 15.16
CA ARG A 171 -4.96 -1.89 15.54
C ARG A 171 -4.02 -3.04 15.89
N ARG A 172 -4.06 -4.09 15.06
CA ARG A 172 -3.21 -5.30 15.19
C ARG A 172 -2.30 -5.44 13.97
N PRO A 173 -1.11 -6.03 14.13
CA PRO A 173 -0.23 -6.31 13.00
C PRO A 173 -0.87 -7.35 12.06
N PHE A 174 -0.61 -7.22 10.76
CA PHE A 174 -0.95 -8.26 9.79
C PHE A 174 0.20 -9.28 9.75
N ASP A 175 0.08 -10.31 10.58
CA ASP A 175 1.11 -11.34 10.77
C ASP A 175 0.87 -12.58 9.90
N LEU A 176 1.89 -13.44 9.79
CA LEU A 176 1.84 -14.67 9.00
C LEU A 176 0.74 -15.63 9.47
N GLN A 177 0.48 -15.67 10.77
CA GLN A 177 -0.56 -16.54 11.34
C GLN A 177 -1.94 -16.11 10.84
N PHE A 178 -2.24 -14.81 10.91
CA PHE A 178 -3.48 -14.24 10.42
C PHE A 178 -3.62 -14.40 8.91
N LEU A 179 -2.55 -14.13 8.14
CA LEU A 179 -2.54 -14.38 6.71
C LEU A 179 -2.88 -15.85 6.39
N THR A 180 -2.25 -16.79 7.09
CA THR A 180 -2.50 -18.22 6.92
C THR A 180 -3.96 -18.57 7.23
N THR A 181 -4.51 -18.05 8.33
CA THR A 181 -5.93 -18.25 8.68
C THR A 181 -6.87 -17.71 7.60
N MET A 182 -6.59 -16.52 7.05
CA MET A 182 -7.41 -15.93 6.01
C MET A 182 -7.33 -16.71 4.69
N ILE A 183 -6.13 -17.19 4.32
CA ILE A 183 -5.95 -18.01 3.12
C ILE A 183 -6.70 -19.35 3.27
N ASP A 184 -6.41 -20.08 4.34
CA ASP A 184 -6.87 -21.46 4.50
C ASP A 184 -8.35 -21.54 4.89
N GLY A 185 -8.83 -20.60 5.72
CA GLY A 185 -10.19 -20.63 6.27
C GLY A 185 -11.23 -19.83 5.48
N VAL A 186 -10.81 -18.91 4.62
CA VAL A 186 -11.75 -18.02 3.90
C VAL A 186 -11.50 -18.04 2.40
N LEU A 187 -10.27 -17.73 1.97
CA LEU A 187 -10.00 -17.50 0.55
C LEU A 187 -10.04 -18.79 -0.29
N LEU A 188 -9.29 -19.83 0.09
CA LEU A 188 -9.25 -21.09 -0.66
C LEU A 188 -10.61 -21.81 -0.68
N PRO A 189 -11.37 -21.87 0.42
CA PRO A 189 -12.73 -22.42 0.40
C PRO A 189 -13.67 -21.63 -0.53
N ALA A 190 -13.62 -20.29 -0.52
CA ALA A 190 -14.45 -19.46 -1.39
C ALA A 190 -14.14 -19.65 -2.88
N LEU A 191 -12.90 -20.01 -3.21
CA LEU A 191 -12.46 -20.33 -4.58
C LEU A 191 -12.82 -21.77 -5.02
N GLY A 192 -13.50 -22.55 -4.17
CA GLY A 192 -13.91 -23.92 -4.47
C GLY A 192 -12.74 -24.89 -4.58
N LYS A 193 -11.60 -24.57 -3.96
CA LYS A 193 -10.46 -25.48 -3.91
C LYS A 193 -10.87 -26.73 -3.11
N LYS A 194 -10.73 -27.91 -3.72
CA LYS A 194 -10.86 -29.18 -2.98
C LYS A 194 -9.70 -29.23 -1.99
N LEU A 195 -10.01 -29.15 -0.69
CA LEU A 195 -9.07 -29.36 0.40
C LEU A 195 -8.42 -30.75 0.31
#